data_AF-A0A9X3ERY6-F1
#
_entry.id   AF-A0A9X3ERY6-F1
#
_cell.length_a   1.000
_cell.length_b   1.000
_cell.length_c   1.000
_cell.angle_alpha   90.00
_cell.angle_beta   90.00
_cell.angle_gamma   90.00
#
_symmetry.space_group_name_H-M   'P 1'
#
loop_
_entity.id
_entity.type
_entity.pdbx_description
1 polymer ?
#
loop_
_entity_poly.entity_id
_entity_poly.type
_entity_poly.pdbx_seq_one_letter_code
_entity_poly.pdbx_strand_id
1 'polypeptide(L)'
;MQKHVVIFQAPVPVGHRVELVWYDVVVDGLFGTSRRERPHEPVITDLDTGIVYVSDRLFVTPGVKRAKEPIEVSEELNKDAKEVKRVRGVVRRCRVITVLSFSDFELQTELTIAPEG
;
A
#
# COMPACT_ATOMS: atom_id res chain seq x y z
N MET A 1 6.38 18.23 -7.29
CA MET A 1 5.25 17.45 -6.72
C MET A 1 5.14 16.15 -7.50
N GLN A 2 4.83 15.04 -6.83
CA GLN A 2 4.74 13.70 -7.42
C GLN A 2 3.35 13.11 -7.15
N LYS A 3 2.78 12.44 -8.15
CA LYS A 3 1.48 11.78 -8.05
C LYS A 3 1.68 10.27 -7.89
N HIS A 4 0.97 9.68 -6.93
CA HIS A 4 0.98 8.25 -6.64
C HIS A 4 -0.45 7.73 -6.64
N VAL A 5 -0.68 6.62 -7.35
CA VAL A 5 -1.97 5.91 -7.38
C VAL A 5 -1.78 4.60 -6.66
N VAL A 6 -2.64 4.31 -5.69
CA VAL A 6 -2.63 3.08 -4.89
C VAL A 6 -3.98 2.37 -4.95
N ILE A 7 -3.96 1.04 -5.02
CA ILE A 7 -5.16 0.19 -5.23
C ILE A 7 -5.94 -0.13 -3.94
N PHE A 8 -5.71 0.65 -2.88
CA PHE A 8 -6.43 0.53 -1.62
C PHE A 8 -6.74 1.90 -1.03
N GLN A 9 -7.56 1.90 0.02
CA GLN A 9 -7.96 3.11 0.74
C GLN A 9 -6.82 3.61 1.65
N ALA A 10 -6.39 4.85 1.42
CA ALA A 10 -5.39 5.53 2.24
C ALA A 10 -5.75 7.02 2.41
N PRO A 11 -6.86 7.35 3.11
CA PRO A 11 -7.36 8.71 3.27
C PRO A 11 -6.47 9.57 4.18
N VAL A 12 -5.24 9.87 3.74
CA VAL A 12 -4.32 10.74 4.49
C VAL A 12 -4.74 12.21 4.35
N PRO A 13 -4.89 12.97 5.45
CA PRO A 13 -5.24 14.38 5.39
C PRO A 13 -4.22 15.24 4.63
N VAL A 14 -4.70 16.28 3.95
CA VAL A 14 -3.81 17.28 3.32
C VAL A 14 -3.06 18.04 4.40
N GLY A 15 -1.75 18.24 4.18
CA GLY A 15 -0.84 18.87 5.13
C GLY A 15 -0.05 17.87 5.98
N HIS A 16 -0.47 16.60 6.03
CA HIS A 16 0.25 15.60 6.81
C HIS A 16 1.57 15.17 6.14
N ARG A 17 2.55 14.82 6.98
CA ARG A 17 3.80 14.17 6.55
C ARG A 17 3.57 12.68 6.33
N VAL A 18 4.10 12.16 5.24
CA VAL A 18 3.98 10.75 4.86
C VAL A 18 5.31 10.14 4.44
N GLU A 19 5.41 8.84 4.68
CA GLU A 19 6.42 7.98 4.08
C GLU A 19 5.74 6.91 3.24
N LEU A 20 6.20 6.74 2.00
CA LEU A 20 5.80 5.65 1.12
C LEU A 20 7.01 4.75 0.88
N VAL A 21 6.86 3.45 1.15
CA VAL A 21 7.90 2.44 0.94
C VAL A 21 7.37 1.34 0.03
N TRP A 22 8.06 1.05 -1.06
CA TRP A 22 7.75 -0.07 -1.94
C TRP A 22 8.68 -1.23 -1.64
N TYR A 23 8.10 -2.42 -1.59
CA TYR A 23 8.82 -3.67 -1.39
C TYR A 23 8.64 -4.58 -2.59
N ASP A 24 9.71 -5.22 -3.02
CA ASP A 24 9.67 -6.41 -3.86
C ASP A 24 9.50 -7.63 -2.96
N VAL A 25 8.48 -8.44 -3.22
CA VAL A 25 8.26 -9.72 -2.53
C VAL A 25 8.48 -10.85 -3.53
N VAL A 26 9.27 -11.84 -3.15
CA VAL A 26 9.43 -13.08 -3.93
C VAL A 26 8.16 -13.90 -3.77
N VAL A 27 7.51 -14.23 -4.88
CA VAL A 27 6.35 -15.13 -4.89
C VAL A 27 6.77 -16.43 -5.53
N ASP A 28 6.71 -17.51 -4.75
CA ASP A 28 6.87 -18.87 -5.27
C ASP A 28 5.66 -19.24 -6.13
N GLY A 29 5.92 -19.66 -7.36
CA GLY A 29 4.91 -20.20 -8.27
C GLY A 29 5.28 -21.60 -8.77
N LEU A 30 4.32 -22.29 -9.37
CA LEU A 30 4.50 -23.61 -9.98
C LEU A 30 5.63 -23.66 -11.05
N PHE A 31 6.07 -22.50 -11.54
CA PHE A 31 7.12 -22.37 -12.57
C PHE A 31 8.36 -21.61 -12.07
N GLY A 32 8.59 -21.57 -10.75
CA GLY A 32 9.76 -20.95 -10.12
C GLY A 32 9.45 -19.67 -9.34
N THR A 33 10.46 -19.11 -8.70
CA THR A 33 10.42 -17.84 -7.97
C THR A 33 10.33 -16.68 -8.96
N SER A 34 9.30 -15.84 -8.83
CA SER A 34 9.23 -14.59 -9.58
C SER A 34 9.12 -13.40 -8.64
N ARG A 35 9.90 -12.35 -8.91
CA ARG A 35 9.68 -11.03 -8.31
C ARG A 35 8.69 -10.27 -9.17
N ARG A 36 7.64 -9.75 -8.54
CA ARG A 36 6.68 -8.86 -9.20
C ARG A 36 6.76 -7.49 -8.56
N GLU A 37 7.09 -6.50 -9.36
CA GLU A 37 6.94 -5.11 -8.97
C GLU A 37 5.45 -4.82 -8.69
N ARG A 38 5.18 -4.14 -7.58
CA ARG A 38 3.83 -3.71 -7.18
C ARG A 38 3.81 -2.19 -7.01
N PRO A 39 3.85 -1.43 -8.11
CA PRO A 39 3.98 0.04 -8.04
C PRO A 39 2.80 0.73 -7.35
N HIS A 40 1.64 0.06 -7.25
CA HIS A 40 0.41 0.58 -6.65
C HIS A 40 0.12 0.03 -5.24
N GLU A 41 1.06 -0.70 -4.64
CA GLU A 41 0.91 -1.25 -3.30
C GLU A 41 2.08 -0.86 -2.36
N PRO A 42 2.44 0.43 -2.21
CA PRO A 42 3.40 0.83 -1.20
C PRO A 42 2.85 0.61 0.21
N VAL A 43 3.71 0.47 1.21
CA VAL A 43 3.36 0.80 2.59
C VAL A 43 3.32 2.32 2.69
N ILE A 44 2.22 2.86 3.22
CA ILE A 44 2.05 4.29 3.45
C ILE A 44 1.94 4.51 4.95
N THR A 45 2.85 5.30 5.53
CA THR A 45 2.79 5.70 6.92
C THR A 45 2.46 7.19 7.00
N ASP A 46 1.35 7.54 7.64
CA ASP A 46 1.08 8.91 8.08
C ASP A 46 1.94 9.19 9.33
N LEU A 47 2.98 10.00 9.16
CA LEU A 47 3.97 10.29 10.20
C LEU A 47 3.43 11.21 11.29
N ASP A 48 2.29 11.87 11.07
CA ASP A 48 1.67 12.77 12.04
C ASP A 48 0.71 12.03 12.97
N THR A 49 0.08 10.95 12.48
CA THR A 49 -0.88 10.15 13.26
C THR A 49 -0.37 8.76 13.64
N GLY A 50 0.67 8.26 12.98
CA GLY A 50 1.17 6.90 13.12
C GLY A 50 0.36 5.84 12.38
N ILE A 51 -0.67 6.22 11.62
CA ILE A 51 -1.51 5.27 10.88
C ILE A 51 -0.73 4.68 9.70
N VAL A 52 -0.77 3.35 9.58
CA VAL A 52 -0.14 2.60 8.49
C VAL A 52 -1.21 2.02 7.56
N TYR A 53 -1.08 2.30 6.27
CA TYR A 53 -1.89 1.74 5.21
C TYR A 53 -1.04 0.77 4.39
N VAL A 54 -1.48 -0.48 4.28
CA VAL A 54 -0.66 -1.57 3.74
C VAL A 54 -1.54 -2.65 3.14
N SER A 55 -1.01 -3.29 2.09
CA SER A 55 -1.60 -4.50 1.50
C SER A 55 -1.26 -5.71 2.37
N ASP A 56 -2.25 -6.54 2.68
CA ASP A 56 -2.08 -7.78 3.45
C ASP A 56 -1.03 -8.73 2.83
N ARG A 57 -0.83 -8.62 1.52
CA ARG A 57 0.16 -9.37 0.72
C ARG A 57 1.61 -9.15 1.13
N LEU A 58 1.90 -8.11 1.89
CA LEU A 58 3.25 -7.84 2.37
C LEU A 58 3.64 -8.68 3.60
N PHE A 59 2.67 -9.27 4.29
CA PHE A 59 2.90 -10.03 5.52
C PHE A 59 3.14 -11.52 5.25
N VAL A 60 3.79 -12.20 6.22
CA VAL A 60 4.12 -13.65 6.14
C VAL A 60 2.89 -14.52 5.88
N THR A 61 1.75 -14.15 6.48
CA THR A 61 0.46 -14.80 6.24
C THR A 61 -0.45 -13.80 5.55
N PRO A 62 -0.50 -13.77 4.20
CA PRO A 62 -1.50 -12.99 3.50
C PRO A 62 -2.87 -13.52 3.89
N GLY A 63 -3.76 -12.61 4.21
CA GLY A 63 -5.03 -12.97 4.79
C GLY A 63 -5.97 -13.58 3.76
N VAL A 64 -6.50 -14.77 4.02
CA VAL A 64 -7.58 -15.31 3.19
C VAL A 64 -8.89 -14.67 3.64
N LYS A 65 -9.40 -13.72 2.84
CA LYS A 65 -10.69 -13.07 3.09
C LYS A 65 -11.80 -14.11 3.18
N ARG A 66 -12.32 -14.34 4.38
CA ARG A 66 -13.56 -15.08 4.62
C ARG A 66 -14.73 -14.11 4.70
N ALA A 67 -15.90 -14.52 4.24
CA ALA A 67 -17.07 -13.66 4.27
C ALA A 67 -17.43 -13.33 5.72
N LYS A 68 -17.56 -12.03 6.04
CA LYS A 68 -17.97 -11.49 7.35
C LYS A 68 -17.02 -11.75 8.52
N GLU A 69 -15.81 -12.24 8.26
CA GLU A 69 -14.79 -12.42 9.30
C GLU A 69 -13.66 -11.39 9.10
N PRO A 70 -13.15 -10.78 10.18
CA PRO A 70 -11.91 -10.03 10.12
C PRO A 70 -10.78 -10.90 9.60
N ILE A 71 -9.87 -10.27 8.86
CA ILE A 71 -8.63 -10.92 8.44
C ILE A 71 -7.59 -10.60 9.51
N GLU A 72 -7.14 -11.61 10.24
CA GLU A 72 -5.94 -11.49 11.06
C GLU A 72 -4.71 -11.59 10.14
N VAL A 73 -3.94 -10.51 10.08
CA VAL A 73 -2.65 -10.46 9.40
C VAL A 73 -1.53 -10.50 10.43
N SER A 74 -0.41 -11.12 10.09
CA SER A 74 0.79 -11.07 10.93
C SER A 74 1.27 -9.62 11.09
N GLU A 75 1.91 -9.31 12.22
CA GLU A 75 2.63 -8.04 12.39
C GLU A 75 3.96 -8.03 11.61
N GLU A 76 4.46 -9.21 11.24
CA GLU A 76 5.75 -9.38 10.57
C GLU A 76 5.62 -9.31 9.04
N LEU A 77 6.41 -8.42 8.43
CA LEU A 77 6.62 -8.40 7.00
C LEU A 77 7.22 -9.74 6.54
N ASN A 78 6.91 -10.13 5.31
CA ASN A 78 7.55 -11.27 4.69
C ASN A 78 9.09 -11.06 4.71
N LYS A 79 9.84 -12.04 5.23
CA LYS A 79 11.30 -12.00 5.34
C LYS A 79 12.01 -11.76 4.00
N ASP A 80 11.37 -12.11 2.90
CA ASP A 80 11.89 -11.95 1.54
C ASP A 80 11.50 -10.60 0.93
N ALA A 81 10.74 -9.76 1.66
CA ALA A 81 10.40 -8.40 1.26
C ALA A 81 11.65 -7.53 1.28
N LYS A 82 12.03 -6.99 0.12
CA LYS A 82 13.14 -6.06 -0.02
C LYS A 82 12.64 -4.69 -0.40
N GLU A 83 13.01 -3.67 0.36
CA GLU A 83 12.75 -2.29 -0.02
C GLU A 83 13.44 -1.95 -1.36
N VAL A 84 12.66 -1.38 -2.28
CA VAL A 84 13.15 -0.96 -3.60
C VAL A 84 13.05 0.53 -3.84
N LYS A 85 12.14 1.21 -3.13
CA LYS A 85 11.92 2.63 -3.27
C LYS A 85 11.34 3.20 -1.99
N ARG A 86 11.74 4.43 -1.67
CA ARG A 86 11.19 5.23 -0.57
C ARG A 86 10.94 6.65 -1.03
N VAL A 87 9.82 7.21 -0.61
CA VAL A 87 9.46 8.62 -0.81
C VAL A 87 8.96 9.16 0.51
N ARG A 88 9.53 10.30 0.95
CA ARG A 88 9.00 11.08 2.08
C ARG A 88 8.52 12.43 1.59
N GLY A 89 7.48 12.96 2.21
CA GLY A 89 7.00 14.30 1.87
C GLY A 89 5.69 14.67 2.53
N VAL A 90 5.12 15.80 2.09
CA VAL A 90 3.86 16.33 2.61
C VAL A 90 2.74 16.09 1.60
N VAL A 91 1.59 15.60 2.07
CA VAL A 91 0.39 15.42 1.25
C VAL A 91 -0.17 16.79 0.86
N ARG A 92 -0.21 17.06 -0.45
CA ARG A 92 -0.82 18.27 -1.03
C ARG A 92 -2.21 18.03 -1.58
N ARG A 93 -2.53 16.78 -1.91
CA ARG A 93 -3.86 16.36 -2.34
C ARG A 93 -4.05 14.88 -2.04
N CYS A 94 -5.24 14.54 -1.55
CA CYS A 94 -5.71 13.17 -1.39
C CYS A 94 -7.08 13.05 -2.08
N ARG A 95 -7.24 12.03 -2.94
CA ARG A 95 -8.52 11.69 -3.55
C ARG A 95 -8.76 10.19 -3.39
N VAL A 96 -9.78 9.84 -2.61
CA VAL A 96 -10.29 8.47 -2.58
C VAL A 96 -11.31 8.33 -3.71
N ILE A 97 -11.17 7.29 -4.52
CA ILE A 97 -11.98 7.05 -5.71
C ILE A 97 -12.60 5.66 -5.56
N THR A 98 -13.93 5.61 -5.59
CA THR A 98 -14.67 4.36 -5.73
C THR A 98 -14.69 3.95 -7.20
N VAL A 99 -14.14 2.79 -7.50
CA VAL A 99 -14.10 2.19 -8.82
C VAL A 99 -15.17 1.12 -8.89
N LEU A 100 -16.01 1.20 -9.92
CA LEU A 100 -16.99 0.16 -10.19
C LEU A 100 -16.31 -0.94 -11.02
N SER A 101 -16.17 -2.13 -10.45
CA SER A 101 -15.52 -3.30 -11.07
C SER A 101 -16.53 -4.45 -11.12
N PHE A 102 -17.08 -4.73 -12.30
CA PHE A 102 -18.13 -5.73 -12.51
C PHE A 102 -19.27 -5.66 -11.48
N SER A 103 -19.24 -6.52 -10.46
CA SER A 103 -20.24 -6.64 -9.40
C SER A 103 -19.82 -6.04 -8.05
N ASP A 104 -18.61 -5.49 -7.94
CA ASP A 104 -18.04 -4.99 -6.69
C ASP A 104 -17.60 -3.52 -6.79
N PHE A 105 -17.51 -2.89 -5.62
CA PHE A 105 -16.88 -1.58 -5.45
C PHE A 105 -15.45 -1.78 -4.95
N GLU A 106 -14.49 -1.33 -5.74
CA GLU A 106 -13.09 -1.21 -5.33
C GLU A 106 -12.79 0.22 -4.91
N LEU A 107 -11.81 0.40 -4.03
CA LEU A 107 -11.34 1.72 -3.61
C LEU A 107 -9.90 1.89 -4.03
N GLN A 108 -9.60 3.00 -4.70
CA GLN A 108 -8.24 3.44 -4.98
C GLN A 108 -8.01 4.82 -4.35
N THR A 109 -6.76 5.13 -4.05
CA THR A 109 -6.38 6.45 -3.56
C THR A 109 -5.35 7.08 -4.49
N GLU A 110 -5.55 8.35 -4.82
CA GLU A 110 -4.58 9.19 -5.49
C GLU A 110 -3.99 10.19 -4.50
N LEU A 111 -2.68 10.13 -4.28
CA LEU A 111 -1.93 11.05 -3.44
C LEU A 111 -1.02 11.94 -4.30
N THR A 112 -1.08 13.25 -4.09
CA THR A 112 -0.06 14.18 -4.59
C THR A 112 0.83 14.59 -3.43
N ILE A 113 2.11 14.27 -3.53
CA ILE A 113 3.11 14.48 -2.48
C ILE A 113 4.10 15.55 -2.94
N ALA A 114 4.40 16.50 -2.05
CA ALA A 114 5.55 17.37 -2.18
C ALA A 114 6.73 16.70 -1.45
N PRO A 115 7.75 16.18 -2.17
CA PRO A 115 8.86 15.48 -1.52
C PRO A 115 9.61 16.37 -0.55
N GLU A 116 10.05 15.78 0.57
CA GLU A 116 11.09 16.37 1.41
C GLU A 116 12.44 16.14 0.71
N GLY A 117 13.28 17.18 0.69
CA GLY A 117 14.62 17.14 0.10
C GLY A 117 15.64 16.41 0.96
#